data_AF-A0A2V7PUV4-F1
#
_entry.id   AF-A0A2V7PUV4-F1
#
_cell.length_a   1.000
_cell.length_b   1.000
_cell.length_c   1.000
_cell.angle_alpha   90.00
_cell.angle_beta   90.00
_cell.angle_gamma   90.00
#
_symmetry.space_group_name_H-M   'P 1'
#
loop_
_entity.id
_entity.type
_entity.pdbx_description
1 polymer ?
#
loop_
_entity_poly.entity_id
_entity_poly.type
_entity_poly.pdbx_seq_one_letter_code
_entity_poly.pdbx_strand_id
1 'polypeptide(L)' 'MPLSRARLRDRGYNQSERLARALGRRWQRPVVDLLVRTRDTAAQTALTPEARLANVAGAFALRTGDCGL' A
#
# COMPACT_ATOMS: atom_id res chain seq x y z
N MET A 1 -1.36 0.64 1.53
CA MET A 1 -0.27 0.56 0.53
C MET A 1 -0.25 -0.83 -0.10
N PRO A 2 -0.29 -0.94 -1.43
CA PRO A 2 -0.18 -2.22 -2.10
C PRO A 2 1.19 -2.89 -1.88
N LEU A 3 1.19 -4.15 -1.45
CA LEU A 3 2.38 -4.99 -1.44
C LEU A 3 2.71 -5.45 -2.86
N SER A 4 3.99 -5.74 -3.12
CA SER A 4 4.34 -6.49 -4.33
C SER A 4 3.80 -7.92 -4.23
N ARG A 5 3.52 -8.54 -5.37
CA ARG A 5 2.99 -9.91 -5.41
C ARG A 5 3.89 -10.90 -4.67
N ALA A 6 5.21 -10.78 -4.82
CA ALA A 6 6.19 -11.60 -4.12
C ALA A 6 6.08 -11.45 -2.59
N ARG A 7 6.03 -10.21 -2.09
CA ARG A 7 5.91 -9.96 -0.64
C ARG A 7 4.58 -10.40 -0.07
N LEU A 8 3.50 -10.28 -0.84
CA LEU A 8 2.19 -10.76 -0.39
C LEU A 8 2.19 -12.29 -0.23
N ARG A 9 2.82 -13.03 -1.16
CA ARG A 9 2.97 -14.49 -1.04
C ARG A 9 3.84 -14.90 0.15
N ASP A 10 4.98 -14.26 0.31
CA ASP A 10 5.93 -14.55 1.39
C ASP A 10 5.32 -14.27 2.78
N ARG A 11 4.71 -13.09 2.94
CA ARG A 11 4.19 -12.65 4.24
C ARG A 11 2.78 -13.14 4.53
N GLY A 12 2.01 -13.51 3.50
CA GLY A 12 0.63 -14.00 3.61
C GLY A 12 -0.44 -12.93 3.91
N TYR A 13 -0.07 -11.66 4.16
CA TYR A 13 -1.01 -10.58 4.43
C TYR A 13 -0.46 -9.19 4.09
N ASN A 14 -1.37 -8.24 3.85
CA ASN A 14 -1.06 -6.81 3.72
C ASN A 14 -1.33 -6.07 5.04
N GLN A 15 -0.28 -5.55 5.67
CA GLN A 15 -0.36 -4.86 6.97
C GLN A 15 -1.25 -3.62 6.89
N SER A 16 -1.06 -2.81 5.84
CA SER A 16 -1.83 -1.58 5.66
C SER A 16 -3.31 -1.87 5.47
N GLU A 17 -3.65 -2.95 4.75
CA GLU A 17 -5.03 -3.36 4.55
C GLU A 17 -5.68 -3.80 5.88
N ARG A 18 -4.97 -4.60 6.69
CA ARG A 18 -5.47 -5.01 8.01
C ARG A 18 -5.76 -3.81 8.92
N LEU A 19 -4.85 -2.84 8.95
CA LEU A 19 -5.04 -1.59 9.69
C LEU A 19 -6.24 -0.80 9.15
N ALA A 20 -6.32 -0.62 7.84
CA ALA A 20 -7.43 0.09 7.19
C ALA A 20 -8.78 -0.57 7.51
N ARG A 21 -8.88 -1.90 7.43
CA ARG A 21 -10.11 -2.64 7.78
C ARG A 21 -10.48 -2.50 9.26
N ALA A 22 -9.51 -2.52 10.17
CA ALA A 22 -9.77 -2.31 11.59
C ALA A 22 -10.32 -0.90 11.87
N LEU A 23 -9.67 0.12 11.30
CA LEU A 23 -10.08 1.52 11.42
C LEU A 23 -11.43 1.78 10.74
N GLY A 24 -11.64 1.25 9.54
CA GLY A 24 -12.89 1.37 8.79
C GLY A 24 -14.07 0.79 9.55
N ARG A 25 -13.91 -0.37 10.21
CA ARG A 25 -14.93 -0.89 11.13
C ARG A 25 -15.19 0.03 12.31
N ARG A 26 -14.13 0.53 12.96
CA ARG A 26 -14.25 1.40 14.16
C ARG A 26 -14.91 2.74 13.87
N TRP A 27 -14.73 3.27 12.67
CA TRP A 27 -15.25 4.57 12.23
C TRP A 27 -16.43 4.48 11.26
N GLN A 28 -16.89 3.27 10.95
CA GLN A 28 -17.97 3.02 9.99
C GLN A 28 -17.71 3.67 8.62
N ARG A 29 -16.49 3.52 8.11
CA ARG A 29 -16.08 4.03 6.79
C ARG A 29 -15.73 2.89 5.84
N PRO A 30 -16.14 2.98 4.57
CA PRO A 30 -15.77 1.98 3.57
C PRO A 30 -14.25 1.98 3.37
N VAL A 31 -13.70 0.79 3.13
CA VAL A 31 -12.30 0.60 2.79
C VAL A 31 -12.24 0.13 1.35
N VAL A 32 -11.58 0.92 0.50
CA VAL A 32 -11.47 0.68 -0.94
C VAL A 32 -10.02 0.57 -1.37
N ASP A 33 -9.77 -0.25 -2.40
CA ASP A 33 -8.43 -0.46 -2.96
C ASP A 33 -8.07 0.64 -3.97
N LEU A 34 -7.82 1.85 -3.45
CA LEU A 34 -7.61 3.06 -4.25
C LEU A 34 -6.24 3.11 -4.95
N LEU A 35 -5.23 2.44 -4.41
CA LEU A 35 -3.86 2.53 -4.90
C LEU A 35 -3.46 1.26 -5.63
N VAL A 36 -2.68 1.43 -6.69
CA VAL A 36 -1.92 0.35 -7.34
C VAL A 36 -0.43 0.63 -7.21
N ARG A 37 0.37 -0.44 -7.14
CA ARG A 37 1.83 -0.36 -7.20
C ARG A 37 2.25 -0.42 -8.67
N THR A 38 2.98 0.59 -9.13
CA THR A 38 3.44 0.70 -10.52
C THR A 38 4.82 0.09 -10.73
N ARG A 39 5.64 0.04 -9.67
CA ARG A 39 6.96 -0.61 -9.68
C ARG A 39 7.32 -1.23 -8.33
N ASP A 40 8.22 -2.21 -8.38
CA ASP A 40 8.81 -2.77 -7.16
C ASP A 40 9.79 -1.78 -6.51
N THR A 41 9.87 -1.88 -5.18
CA THR A 41 10.70 -1.00 -4.33
C THR A 41 11.49 -1.85 -3.35
N ALA A 42 12.71 -1.43 -3.01
CA ALA A 42 13.53 -2.13 -2.03
C ALA A 42 12.86 -2.16 -0.64
N ALA A 43 13.29 -3.08 0.23
CA ALA A 43 12.78 -3.14 1.60
C ALA A 43 13.17 -1.85 2.35
N GLN A 44 12.19 -1.23 2.98
CA GLN A 44 12.34 0.09 3.61
C GLN A 44 13.17 0.07 4.90
N THR A 45 13.28 -1.08 5.56
CA THR A 45 13.95 -1.25 6.85
C THR A 45 15.47 -1.10 6.78
N ALA A 46 16.07 -1.33 5.61
CA ALA A 46 17.51 -1.24 5.40
C ALA A 46 17.96 0.12 4.80
N LEU A 47 17.04 1.06 4.60
CA LEU A 47 17.31 2.32 3.90
C LEU A 47 17.43 3.49 4.87
N THR A 48 18.30 4.46 4.57
CA THR A 48 18.34 5.76 5.24
C THR A 48 17.05 6.54 4.99
N PRO A 49 16.70 7.54 5.82
CA PRO A 49 15.48 8.33 5.64
C PRO A 49 15.32 8.92 4.23
N GLU A 50 16.39 9.46 3.64
CA GLU A 50 16.38 10.06 2.30
C GLU A 50 16.15 8.99 1.23
N ALA A 51 16.83 7.85 1.37
CA ALA A 51 16.66 6.71 0.48
C ALA A 51 15.25 6.11 0.58
N ARG A 52 14.62 6.13 1.77
CA ARG A 52 13.24 5.68 1.96
C ARG A 52 12.25 6.53 1.17
N LEU A 53 12.42 7.86 1.19
CA LEU A 53 11.60 8.80 0.43
C LEU A 53 11.76 8.57 -1.08
N ALA A 54 12.99 8.52 -1.58
CA ALA A 54 13.27 8.24 -2.98
C ALA A 54 12.72 6.87 -3.42
N ASN A 55 12.83 5.86 -2.56
CA ASN A 55 12.36 4.51 -2.85
C ASN A 55 10.84 4.44 -3.04
N VAL A 56 10.03 5.24 -2.31
CA VAL A 56 8.56 5.28 -2.51
C VAL A 56 8.09 6.29 -3.57
N ALA A 57 8.91 7.27 -3.92
CA ALA A 57 8.55 8.32 -4.87
C ALA A 57 8.10 7.70 -6.21
N GLY A 58 6.88 8.04 -6.65
CA GLY A 58 6.29 7.54 -7.89
C GLY A 58 6.03 6.02 -7.94
N ALA A 59 6.16 5.29 -6.81
CA ALA A 59 5.97 3.84 -6.79
C ALA A 59 4.50 3.39 -6.77
N PHE A 60 3.58 4.35 -6.59
CA PHE A 60 2.15 4.12 -6.49
C PHE A 60 1.39 5.09 -7.37
N ALA A 61 0.27 4.63 -7.91
CA ALA A 61 -0.69 5.45 -8.65
C ALA A 61 -2.10 5.19 -8.12
N LEU A 62 -3.02 6.10 -8.44
CA LEU A 62 -4.44 5.84 -8.28
C LEU A 62 -4.85 4.70 -9.22
N ARG A 63 -5.73 3.84 -8.73
CA ARG A 63 -6.45 2.90 -9.58
C ARG A 63 -7.40 3.72 -10.45
N THR A 64 -7.10 3.84 -11.73
CA THR A 64 -8.01 4.41 -12.72
C THR A 64 -9.13 3.41 -12.98
N GLY A 65 -10.27 3.69 -12.36
CA GLY A 65 -11.52 2.95 -12.45
C GLY A 65 -12.46 3.60 -11.46
N ASP A 66 -13.58 4.14 -11.97
CA ASP A 66 -14.57 4.99 -11.29
C ASP A 66 -14.50 4.92 -9.77
N CYS A 67 -13.79 5.89 -9.18
CA CYS A 67 -14.00 6.23 -7.78
C CYS A 67 -15.39 6.85 -7.69
N GLY A 68 -16.41 6.00 -7.62
CA GLY A 68 -17.76 6.38 -7.21
C GLY A 68 -17.70 6.88 -5.77
N LEU A 69 -17.47 8.18 -5.63
CA LEU A 69 -17.93 8.95 -4.48
C LEU A 69 -19.38 9.36 -4.71
#